data_AF-A0A662DPL6-F1
#
_entry.id   AF-A0A662DPL6-F1
#
_cell.length_a   1.000
_cell.length_b   1.000
_cell.length_c   1.000
_cell.angle_alpha   90.00
_cell.angle_beta   90.00
_cell.angle_gamma   90.00
#
_symmetry.space_group_name_H-M   'P 1'
#
loop_
_entity.id
_entity.type
_entity.pdbx_description
1 polymer ?
#
loop_
_entity_poly.entity_id
_entity_poly.type
_entity_poly.pdbx_seq_one_letter_code
_entity_poly.pdbx_strand_id
1 'polypeptide(L)'
;VEGIAVLTIHGAKGLGFEHVWLVQTHAGSGASRRGAVTSAQWFNGRWEMVIRGMRTPGYFEVKAGQDDVEQAESIRLLYVALTRAKKRLVIVGNRMPSSGVGPMLKSFERRAGGWPKTEDLWPDETQGPRIDLSQARWVWLGHPLWDGETPRAETRASVRTALDPARIEADGEQLDRWRERAREHQLRPWLGTASEEGHRLFREAMADRFDGAEDEPKAPREAGAGQWIAMAVGTAMHGLLERFDHSAGDPTHELNTRLDEALVWLHGALPREDVRATAGKRLQTIVKRFREGPLWQRFLDLDGSILARELALVTTPETGGAVGAMTGAIDLVYQDPDTGEIVVADYKTDQLADDAEIQDRAAVYRPQLEIYARALKEAMNLDVAPRRELWFVGSGVVHAL
;
A
#
# COMPACT_ATOMS: atom_id res chain seq x y z
N VAL A 1 -16.43 0.10 -4.86
CA VAL A 1 -15.13 0.59 -5.36
C VAL A 1 -14.13 -0.56 -5.26
N GLU A 2 -13.58 -1.05 -6.37
CA GLU A 2 -12.54 -2.10 -6.35
C GLU A 2 -11.18 -1.46 -6.00
N GLY A 3 -10.80 -1.51 -4.72
CA GLY A 3 -9.50 -1.00 -4.26
C GLY A 3 -8.33 -1.94 -4.59
N ILE A 4 -7.11 -1.40 -4.61
CA ILE A 4 -5.88 -2.19 -4.80
C ILE A 4 -5.38 -2.67 -3.44
N ALA A 5 -5.16 -3.99 -3.30
CA ALA A 5 -4.59 -4.59 -2.09
C ALA A 5 -3.16 -5.07 -2.35
N VAL A 6 -2.20 -4.63 -1.54
CA VAL A 6 -0.81 -5.10 -1.56
C VAL A 6 -0.58 -6.05 -0.40
N LEU A 7 -0.32 -7.32 -0.72
CA LEU A 7 -0.20 -8.40 0.26
C LEU A 7 1.05 -9.24 0.00
N THR A 8 1.56 -9.88 1.06
CA THR A 8 2.53 -10.97 0.89
C THR A 8 1.84 -12.21 0.32
N ILE A 9 2.59 -13.11 -0.34
CA ILE A 9 2.02 -14.37 -0.87
C ILE A 9 1.35 -15.20 0.23
N HIS A 10 1.95 -15.24 1.42
CA HIS A 10 1.38 -15.91 2.59
C HIS A 10 0.06 -15.28 3.03
N GLY A 11 0.00 -13.94 3.10
CA GLY A 11 -1.21 -13.21 3.48
C GLY A 11 -2.35 -13.33 2.47
N ALA A 12 -2.08 -13.73 1.23
CA ALA A 12 -3.10 -13.99 0.21
C ALA A 12 -3.72 -15.41 0.30
N LYS A 13 -3.18 -16.30 1.14
CA LYS A 13 -3.68 -17.69 1.25
C LYS A 13 -5.15 -17.70 1.67
N GLY A 14 -5.98 -18.43 0.92
CA GLY A 14 -7.42 -18.53 1.17
C GLY A 14 -8.25 -17.41 0.54
N LEU A 15 -7.61 -16.37 0.00
CA LEU A 15 -8.28 -15.28 -0.71
C LEU A 15 -8.25 -15.52 -2.23
N GLY A 16 -9.12 -14.84 -2.98
CA GLY A 16 -9.12 -14.86 -4.44
C GLY A 16 -9.53 -13.50 -4.99
N PHE A 17 -8.82 -13.04 -6.03
CA PHE A 17 -8.98 -11.70 -6.61
C PHE A 17 -9.30 -11.81 -8.10
N GLU A 18 -10.09 -10.88 -8.62
CA GLU A 18 -10.38 -10.80 -10.06
C GLU A 18 -9.09 -10.65 -10.88
N HIS A 19 -8.18 -9.78 -10.42
CA HIS A 19 -6.90 -9.47 -11.05
C HIS A 19 -5.77 -9.59 -10.02
N VAL A 20 -4.67 -10.28 -10.35
CA VAL A 20 -3.50 -10.43 -9.47
C VAL A 20 -2.24 -10.00 -10.20
N TRP A 21 -1.42 -9.19 -9.53
CA TRP A 21 -0.11 -8.76 -9.98
C TRP A 21 0.96 -9.34 -9.03
N LEU A 22 1.63 -10.40 -9.47
CA LEU A 22 2.72 -11.02 -8.73
C LEU A 22 4.05 -10.33 -9.11
N VAL A 23 4.55 -9.49 -8.22
CA VAL A 23 5.75 -8.66 -8.47
C VAL A 23 7.02 -9.26 -7.85
N GLN A 24 8.18 -8.78 -8.31
CA GLN A 24 9.51 -9.13 -7.80
C GLN A 24 9.83 -10.64 -7.80
N THR A 25 9.36 -11.40 -8.80
CA THR A 25 9.60 -12.86 -8.86
C THR A 25 11.08 -13.25 -8.98
N HIS A 26 11.93 -12.30 -9.36
CA HIS A 26 13.38 -12.43 -9.50
C HIS A 26 14.14 -12.30 -8.16
N ALA A 27 13.52 -11.78 -7.11
CA ALA A 27 14.17 -11.62 -5.82
C ALA A 27 14.47 -12.99 -5.21
N GLY A 28 15.74 -13.25 -4.90
CA GLY A 28 16.13 -14.43 -4.13
C GLY A 28 15.78 -14.28 -2.65
N SER A 29 15.57 -15.39 -1.94
CA SER A 29 15.61 -15.39 -0.48
C SER A 29 16.97 -14.81 -0.06
N GLY A 30 16.98 -13.70 0.68
CA GLY A 30 18.20 -12.99 1.08
C GLY A 30 19.16 -13.81 1.96
N ALA A 31 18.88 -15.10 2.17
CA ALA A 31 19.66 -16.05 2.94
C ALA A 31 21.07 -16.28 2.36
N SER A 32 21.24 -16.19 1.04
CA SER A 32 22.53 -16.46 0.38
C SER A 32 23.66 -15.46 0.74
N ARG A 33 23.36 -14.29 1.34
CA ARG A 33 24.38 -13.27 1.66
C ARG A 33 24.84 -13.26 3.12
N ARG A 34 24.22 -14.06 4.01
CA ARG A 34 24.77 -14.25 5.37
C ARG A 34 25.83 -15.34 5.29
N GLY A 35 27.09 -14.95 5.46
CA GLY A 35 28.18 -15.90 5.65
C GLY A 35 27.81 -16.95 6.70
N ALA A 36 28.34 -18.16 6.52
CA ALA A 36 28.09 -19.37 7.31
C ALA A 36 27.50 -19.11 8.71
N VAL A 37 26.17 -19.06 8.80
CA VAL A 37 25.45 -18.86 10.06
C VAL A 37 25.76 -20.08 10.93
N THR A 38 26.19 -19.84 12.17
CA THR A 38 26.40 -20.93 13.13
C THR A 38 25.08 -21.64 13.34
N SER A 39 25.00 -22.93 12.99
CA SER A 39 23.79 -23.73 13.06
C SER A 39 24.12 -25.14 13.50
N ALA A 40 23.26 -25.79 14.28
CA ALA A 40 23.37 -27.19 14.64
C ALA A 40 22.03 -27.89 14.38
N GLN A 41 22.08 -29.07 13.75
CA GLN A 41 20.90 -29.87 13.45
C GLN A 41 21.18 -31.35 13.73
N TRP A 42 20.20 -32.05 14.29
CA TRP A 42 20.26 -33.50 14.47
C TRP A 42 19.89 -34.20 13.17
N PHE A 43 20.77 -35.05 12.65
CA PHE A 43 20.59 -35.76 11.38
C PHE A 43 21.26 -37.14 11.43
N ASN A 44 20.57 -38.19 10.99
CA ASN A 44 21.09 -39.58 10.97
C ASN A 44 21.74 -40.04 12.30
N GLY A 45 21.12 -39.68 13.44
CA GLY A 45 21.57 -40.10 14.77
C GLY A 45 22.81 -39.37 15.30
N ARG A 46 23.21 -38.25 14.68
CA ARG A 46 24.33 -37.41 15.14
C ARG A 46 24.02 -35.92 14.95
N TRP A 47 24.78 -35.06 15.65
CA TRP A 47 24.72 -33.61 15.45
C TRP A 47 25.61 -33.21 14.28
N GLU A 48 25.03 -32.49 13.32
CA GLU A 48 25.73 -31.82 12.24
C GLU A 48 25.71 -30.31 12.50
N MET A 49 26.85 -29.64 12.34
CA MET A 49 26.97 -28.24 12.71
C MET A 49 27.89 -27.44 11.78
N VAL A 50 27.60 -26.15 11.74
CA VAL A 50 28.47 -25.11 11.19
C VAL A 50 28.86 -24.20 12.32
N ILE A 51 30.16 -24.00 12.52
CA ILE A 51 30.68 -23.04 13.50
C ILE A 51 31.73 -22.21 12.78
N ARG A 52 31.48 -20.90 12.62
CA ARG A 52 32.42 -19.96 11.97
C ARG A 52 32.95 -20.45 10.61
N GLY A 53 32.09 -21.09 9.81
CA GLY A 53 32.45 -21.63 8.50
C GLY A 53 33.07 -23.04 8.50
N MET A 54 33.45 -23.58 9.67
CA MET A 54 33.83 -24.98 9.82
C MET A 54 32.57 -25.85 9.83
N ARG A 55 32.54 -26.91 9.03
CA ARG A 55 31.38 -27.78 8.83
C ARG A 55 31.73 -29.20 9.26
N THR A 56 30.81 -29.88 9.93
CA THR A 56 30.91 -31.32 10.13
C THR A 56 30.71 -32.07 8.79
N PRO A 57 31.27 -33.29 8.62
CA PRO A 57 31.23 -33.99 7.34
C PRO A 57 29.82 -34.25 6.78
N GLY A 58 28.81 -34.52 7.61
CA GLY A 58 27.44 -34.76 7.16
C GLY A 58 26.61 -33.48 6.97
N TYR A 59 27.19 -32.30 7.22
CA TYR A 59 26.48 -31.04 7.03
C TYR A 59 26.11 -30.80 5.55
N PHE A 60 26.84 -31.37 4.59
CA PHE A 60 26.48 -31.27 3.18
C PHE A 60 25.15 -31.97 2.86
N GLU A 61 24.86 -33.09 3.53
CA GLU A 61 23.59 -33.82 3.39
C GLU A 61 22.45 -33.03 4.04
N VAL A 62 22.71 -32.45 5.22
CA VAL A 62 21.76 -31.56 5.90
C VAL A 62 21.42 -30.36 5.01
N LYS A 63 22.44 -29.74 4.41
CA LYS A 63 22.26 -28.61 3.51
C LYS A 63 21.47 -29.01 2.25
N ALA A 64 21.79 -30.15 1.64
CA ALA A 64 21.04 -30.64 0.49
C ALA A 64 19.55 -30.83 0.83
N GLY A 65 19.24 -31.42 1.99
CA GLY A 65 17.85 -31.55 2.45
C GLY A 65 17.16 -30.21 2.74
N GLN A 66 17.88 -29.22 3.28
CA GLN A 66 17.36 -27.87 3.47
C GLN A 66 17.07 -27.17 2.14
N ASP A 67 17.98 -27.29 1.17
CA ASP A 67 17.82 -26.74 -0.18
C ASP A 67 16.60 -27.38 -0.88
N ASP A 68 16.38 -28.68 -0.70
CA ASP A 68 15.20 -29.40 -1.22
C ASP A 68 13.89 -28.89 -0.59
N VAL A 69 13.87 -28.70 0.74
CA VAL A 69 12.71 -28.15 1.46
C VAL A 69 12.44 -26.70 1.02
N GLU A 70 13.46 -25.87 0.89
CA GLU A 70 13.33 -24.48 0.43
C GLU A 70 12.81 -24.42 -1.01
N GLN A 71 13.27 -25.32 -1.88
CA GLN A 71 12.77 -25.44 -3.25
C GLN A 71 11.28 -25.86 -3.26
N ALA A 72 10.91 -26.85 -2.44
CA ALA A 72 9.53 -27.30 -2.33
C ALA A 72 8.60 -26.18 -1.82
N GLU A 73 9.04 -25.43 -0.81
CA GLU A 73 8.30 -24.29 -0.27
C GLU A 73 8.17 -23.17 -1.30
N SER A 74 9.23 -22.88 -2.06
CA SER A 74 9.19 -21.90 -3.15
C SER A 74 8.15 -22.27 -4.22
N ILE A 75 8.08 -23.56 -4.59
CA ILE A 75 7.06 -24.07 -5.52
C ILE A 75 5.66 -23.95 -4.91
N ARG A 76 5.50 -24.27 -3.63
CA ARG A 76 4.21 -24.15 -2.91
C ARG A 76 3.73 -22.70 -2.91
N LEU A 77 4.61 -21.75 -2.61
CA LEU A 77 4.29 -20.32 -2.61
C LEU A 77 3.95 -19.81 -4.00
N LEU A 78 4.71 -20.21 -5.01
CA LEU A 78 4.38 -19.89 -6.40
C LEU A 78 2.98 -20.43 -6.75
N TYR A 79 2.69 -21.68 -6.43
CA TYR A 79 1.36 -22.26 -6.64
C TYR A 79 0.25 -21.46 -5.94
N VAL A 80 0.44 -21.08 -4.68
CA VAL A 80 -0.51 -20.21 -3.98
C VAL A 80 -0.70 -18.91 -4.75
N ALA A 81 0.37 -18.21 -5.13
CA ALA A 81 0.29 -16.94 -5.84
C ALA A 81 -0.41 -17.04 -7.19
N LEU A 82 -0.06 -18.04 -8.01
CA LEU A 82 -0.64 -18.26 -9.33
C LEU A 82 -2.15 -18.58 -9.25
N THR A 83 -2.59 -19.26 -8.20
CA THR A 83 -4.00 -19.68 -8.01
C THR A 83 -4.88 -18.60 -7.36
N ARG A 84 -4.35 -17.42 -7.02
CA ARG A 84 -5.15 -16.33 -6.45
C ARG A 84 -6.00 -15.60 -7.49
N ALA A 85 -5.62 -15.67 -8.77
CA ALA A 85 -6.27 -14.93 -9.85
C ALA A 85 -7.50 -15.65 -10.40
N LYS A 86 -8.62 -14.95 -10.54
CA LYS A 86 -9.85 -15.47 -11.16
C LYS A 86 -9.94 -15.15 -12.66
N LYS A 87 -9.64 -13.89 -13.05
CA LYS A 87 -9.73 -13.44 -14.45
C LYS A 87 -8.36 -13.16 -15.07
N ARG A 88 -7.47 -12.48 -14.35
CA ARG A 88 -6.17 -12.08 -14.90
C ARG A 88 -5.04 -12.25 -13.90
N LEU A 89 -3.95 -12.84 -14.36
CA LEU A 89 -2.68 -12.94 -13.65
C LEU A 89 -1.59 -12.22 -14.43
N VAL A 90 -0.92 -11.29 -13.78
CA VAL A 90 0.25 -10.58 -14.31
C VAL A 90 1.44 -10.93 -13.44
N ILE A 91 2.56 -11.30 -14.06
CA ILE A 91 3.77 -11.71 -13.35
C ILE A 91 4.91 -10.79 -13.78
N VAL A 92 5.53 -10.13 -12.82
CA VAL A 92 6.57 -9.12 -13.05
C VAL A 92 7.87 -9.55 -12.39
N GLY A 93 8.92 -9.63 -13.20
CA GLY A 93 10.25 -10.00 -12.74
C GLY A 93 11.36 -9.63 -13.72
N ASN A 94 12.58 -9.57 -13.21
CA ASN A 94 13.77 -9.40 -14.04
C ASN A 94 14.31 -10.77 -14.47
N ARG A 95 14.34 -11.03 -15.78
CA ARG A 95 14.86 -12.27 -16.37
C ARG A 95 16.38 -12.44 -16.18
N MET A 96 17.13 -11.35 -16.09
CA MET A 96 18.60 -11.37 -15.93
C MET A 96 19.03 -10.58 -14.69
N PRO A 97 18.76 -11.08 -13.48
CA PRO A 97 19.21 -10.43 -12.25
C PRO A 97 20.72 -10.63 -12.06
N SER A 98 21.42 -9.57 -11.65
CA SER A 98 22.87 -9.56 -11.37
C SER A 98 23.31 -10.53 -10.26
N SER A 99 22.37 -11.01 -9.45
CA SER A 99 22.61 -11.88 -8.28
C SER A 99 22.21 -13.34 -8.49
N GLY A 100 21.91 -13.74 -9.74
CA GLY A 100 21.35 -15.06 -10.05
C GLY A 100 19.82 -15.11 -9.89
N VAL A 101 19.21 -16.04 -10.59
CA VAL A 101 17.74 -16.18 -10.69
C VAL A 101 17.19 -16.74 -9.37
N GLY A 102 16.27 -16.02 -8.72
CA GLY A 102 15.57 -16.48 -7.52
C GLY A 102 14.80 -17.80 -7.76
N PRO A 103 14.56 -18.60 -6.71
CA PRO A 103 13.94 -19.93 -6.85
C PRO A 103 12.56 -19.87 -7.51
N MET A 104 11.78 -18.83 -7.21
CA MET A 104 10.45 -18.64 -7.79
C MET A 104 10.50 -18.36 -9.30
N LEU A 105 11.47 -17.57 -9.77
CA LEU A 105 11.68 -17.33 -11.20
C LEU A 105 12.25 -18.56 -11.91
N LYS A 106 13.12 -19.35 -11.26
CA LYS A 106 13.62 -20.63 -11.80
C LYS A 106 12.50 -21.64 -12.03
N SER A 107 11.47 -21.67 -11.16
CA SER A 107 10.33 -22.57 -11.34
C SER A 107 9.57 -22.33 -12.66
N PHE A 108 9.69 -21.15 -13.29
CA PHE A 108 9.11 -20.89 -14.61
C PHE A 108 9.81 -21.65 -15.75
N GLU A 109 11.05 -22.10 -15.57
CA GLU A 109 11.72 -22.99 -16.53
C GLU A 109 10.94 -24.29 -16.75
N ARG A 110 10.17 -24.72 -15.73
CA ARG A 110 9.37 -25.96 -15.77
C ARG A 110 7.97 -25.77 -16.35
N ARG A 111 7.63 -24.56 -16.80
CA ARG A 111 6.37 -24.28 -17.49
C ARG A 111 6.30 -25.09 -18.80
N ALA A 112 5.10 -25.52 -19.20
CA ALA A 112 4.88 -26.11 -20.52
C ALA A 112 5.22 -25.08 -21.61
N GLY A 113 6.17 -25.40 -22.50
CA GLY A 113 6.76 -24.46 -23.46
C GLY A 113 7.97 -23.66 -22.94
N GLY A 114 8.33 -23.84 -21.65
CA GLY A 114 9.49 -23.22 -21.02
C GLY A 114 9.47 -21.69 -21.04
N TRP A 115 10.66 -21.12 -21.00
CA TRP A 115 10.87 -19.72 -21.35
C TRP A 115 10.69 -19.57 -22.86
N PRO A 116 9.83 -18.65 -23.33
CA PRO A 116 9.71 -18.43 -24.76
C PRO A 116 11.05 -17.95 -25.30
N LYS A 117 11.50 -18.56 -26.39
CA LYS A 117 12.53 -17.94 -27.20
C LYS A 117 11.88 -16.86 -28.04
N THR A 118 12.63 -15.81 -28.35
CA THR A 118 12.11 -14.65 -29.09
C THR A 118 11.61 -15.02 -30.50
N GLU A 119 12.17 -16.09 -31.06
CA GLU A 119 11.77 -16.71 -32.34
C GLU A 119 10.40 -17.43 -32.28
N ASP A 120 10.00 -17.91 -31.11
CA ASP A 120 8.76 -18.69 -30.91
C ASP A 120 7.54 -17.80 -30.55
N LEU A 121 7.71 -16.48 -30.68
CA LEU A 121 6.77 -15.47 -30.19
C LEU A 121 6.15 -14.70 -31.35
N TRP A 122 4.83 -14.81 -31.52
CA TRP A 122 4.10 -14.14 -32.59
C TRP A 122 3.84 -12.66 -32.25
N PRO A 123 4.13 -11.73 -33.18
CA PRO A 123 3.75 -10.33 -33.03
C PRO A 123 2.24 -10.17 -33.20
N ASP A 124 1.59 -9.47 -32.26
CA ASP A 124 0.22 -8.97 -32.43
C ASP A 124 0.25 -7.71 -33.31
N GLU A 125 -0.72 -7.54 -34.21
CA GLU A 125 -0.69 -6.76 -35.48
C GLU A 125 -0.43 -5.25 -35.33
N THR A 126 -0.24 -4.73 -34.11
CA THR A 126 -0.12 -3.30 -33.81
C THR A 126 1.11 -2.89 -32.99
N GLN A 127 2.16 -3.73 -32.91
CA GLN A 127 3.35 -3.59 -32.03
C GLN A 127 3.10 -3.99 -30.55
N GLY A 128 2.23 -4.98 -30.33
CA GLY A 128 1.71 -5.39 -29.02
C GLY A 128 2.47 -6.50 -28.26
N PRO A 129 1.90 -7.00 -27.14
CA PRO A 129 2.45 -8.12 -26.35
C PRO A 129 2.63 -9.36 -27.22
N ARG A 130 3.78 -10.04 -27.11
CA ARG A 130 4.00 -11.27 -27.88
C ARG A 130 3.33 -12.46 -27.22
N ILE A 131 2.68 -13.31 -28.00
CA ILE A 131 1.94 -14.46 -27.51
C ILE A 131 2.73 -15.74 -27.79
N ASP A 132 2.85 -16.62 -26.80
CA ASP A 132 3.43 -17.96 -26.99
C ASP A 132 2.37 -19.03 -27.28
N LEU A 133 2.80 -20.25 -27.59
CA LEU A 133 1.92 -21.38 -27.91
C LEU A 133 0.89 -21.72 -26.81
N SER A 134 1.15 -21.33 -25.57
CA SER A 134 0.21 -21.50 -24.45
C SER A 134 -0.67 -20.27 -24.19
N GLN A 135 -0.70 -19.33 -25.14
CA GLN A 135 -1.50 -18.11 -25.12
C GLN A 135 -1.10 -17.10 -24.04
N ALA A 136 0.07 -17.25 -23.41
CA ALA A 136 0.54 -16.24 -22.48
C ALA A 136 1.06 -15.02 -23.23
N ARG A 137 0.67 -13.84 -22.74
CA ARG A 137 1.12 -12.55 -23.24
C ARG A 137 2.39 -12.13 -22.53
N TRP A 138 3.42 -11.86 -23.32
CA TRP A 138 4.72 -11.42 -22.84
C TRP A 138 4.98 -9.96 -23.19
N VAL A 139 5.36 -9.19 -22.19
CA VAL A 139 5.67 -7.76 -22.29
C VAL A 139 7.05 -7.53 -21.71
N TRP A 140 7.94 -6.92 -22.50
CA TRP A 140 9.26 -6.49 -22.06
C TRP A 140 9.26 -4.98 -21.86
N LEU A 141 9.28 -4.56 -20.60
CA LEU A 141 9.36 -3.15 -20.25
C LEU A 141 10.79 -2.67 -20.53
N GLY A 142 10.95 -1.81 -21.55
CA GLY A 142 12.24 -1.23 -21.94
C GLY A 142 12.97 -1.91 -23.11
N HIS A 143 12.27 -2.61 -24.01
CA HIS A 143 12.90 -3.23 -25.19
C HIS A 143 12.65 -2.42 -26.48
N PRO A 144 13.56 -1.53 -26.91
CA PRO A 144 13.65 -1.14 -28.32
C PRO A 144 14.32 -2.30 -29.06
N LEU A 145 13.68 -2.88 -30.07
CA LEU A 145 14.19 -3.84 -31.07
C LEU A 145 15.69 -4.29 -31.06
N TRP A 146 16.21 -4.91 -29.99
CA TRP A 146 17.40 -5.78 -29.98
C TRP A 146 18.55 -5.36 -30.93
N ASP A 147 18.94 -4.11 -30.85
CA ASP A 147 20.11 -3.57 -31.50
C ASP A 147 21.33 -4.07 -30.71
N GLY A 148 22.34 -4.59 -31.42
CA GLY A 148 23.62 -5.02 -30.84
C GLY A 148 24.42 -3.92 -30.13
N GLU A 149 23.82 -2.75 -29.93
CA GLU A 149 24.39 -1.53 -29.34
C GLU A 149 23.92 -1.25 -27.91
N THR A 150 23.04 -2.10 -27.34
CA THR A 150 22.75 -1.99 -25.90
C THR A 150 24.06 -2.23 -25.14
N PRO A 151 24.57 -1.30 -24.32
CA PRO A 151 25.84 -1.48 -23.65
C PRO A 151 25.77 -2.73 -22.78
N ARG A 152 26.41 -3.81 -23.21
CA ARG A 152 26.70 -4.94 -22.32
C ARG A 152 27.57 -4.34 -21.24
N ALA A 153 27.11 -4.38 -19.99
CA ALA A 153 27.98 -4.11 -18.86
C ALA A 153 29.19 -5.02 -19.04
N GLU A 154 30.33 -4.44 -19.44
CA GLU A 154 31.55 -5.20 -19.62
C GLU A 154 31.74 -5.99 -18.35
N THR A 155 31.89 -7.31 -18.48
CA THR A 155 32.30 -8.16 -17.40
C THR A 155 33.58 -7.52 -16.89
N ARG A 156 33.50 -6.78 -15.76
CA ARG A 156 34.68 -6.15 -15.17
C ARG A 156 35.65 -7.29 -15.02
N ALA A 157 36.69 -7.29 -15.86
CA ALA A 157 37.80 -8.21 -15.70
C ALA A 157 38.15 -8.10 -14.22
N SER A 158 38.19 -9.22 -13.52
CA SER A 158 38.67 -9.23 -12.15
C SER A 158 40.13 -8.78 -12.25
N VAL A 159 40.36 -7.48 -12.19
CA VAL A 159 41.68 -6.93 -12.08
C VAL A 159 42.15 -7.46 -10.75
N ARG A 160 43.03 -8.46 -10.80
CA ARG A 160 43.85 -8.87 -9.66
C ARG A 160 44.80 -7.71 -9.39
N THR A 161 44.24 -6.60 -8.93
CA THR A 161 45.00 -5.52 -8.33
C THR A 161 45.67 -6.15 -7.13
N ALA A 162 46.98 -5.93 -6.96
CA ALA A 162 47.65 -6.27 -5.71
C ALA A 162 46.79 -5.71 -4.57
N LEU A 163 46.59 -6.53 -3.53
CA LEU A 163 45.82 -6.14 -2.35
C LEU A 163 46.52 -4.95 -1.70
N ASP A 164 46.07 -3.73 -2.01
CA ASP A 164 46.52 -2.49 -1.40
C ASP A 164 45.79 -2.33 -0.06
N PRO A 165 46.49 -2.46 1.09
CA PRO A 165 45.85 -2.41 2.40
C PRO A 165 45.08 -1.11 2.63
N ALA A 166 45.59 0.04 2.17
CA ALA A 166 44.94 1.34 2.36
C ALA A 166 43.64 1.43 1.57
N ARG A 167 43.62 0.86 0.36
CA ARG A 167 42.41 0.80 -0.46
C ARG A 167 41.37 -0.16 0.11
N ILE A 168 41.80 -1.31 0.64
CA ILE A 168 40.91 -2.28 1.30
C ILE A 168 40.25 -1.68 2.54
N GLU A 169 41.00 -0.91 3.33
CA GLU A 169 40.49 -0.20 4.50
C GLU A 169 39.44 0.86 4.10
N ALA A 170 39.75 1.69 3.09
CA ALA A 170 38.81 2.70 2.57
C ALA A 170 37.53 2.07 1.97
N ASP A 171 37.66 1.00 1.19
CA ASP A 171 36.53 0.25 0.63
C ASP A 171 35.71 -0.42 1.76
N GLY A 172 36.35 -0.88 2.83
CA GLY A 172 35.71 -1.44 4.02
C GLY A 172 34.86 -0.41 4.77
N GLU A 173 35.40 0.77 5.05
CA GLU A 173 34.66 1.87 5.66
C GLU A 173 33.47 2.33 4.80
N GLN A 174 33.65 2.34 3.47
CA GLN A 174 32.56 2.65 2.54
C GLN A 174 31.47 1.57 2.56
N LEU A 175 31.85 0.30 2.57
CA LEU A 175 30.92 -0.83 2.66
C LEU A 175 30.13 -0.82 3.97
N ASP A 176 30.77 -0.50 5.09
CA ASP A 176 30.08 -0.44 6.39
C ASP A 176 29.10 0.73 6.44
N ARG A 177 29.45 1.89 5.89
CA ARG A 177 28.51 3.01 5.69
C ARG A 177 27.32 2.65 4.80
N TRP A 178 27.52 1.80 3.79
CA TRP A 178 26.43 1.31 2.95
C TRP A 178 25.56 0.27 3.64
N ARG A 179 26.17 -0.64 4.42
CA ARG A 179 25.45 -1.64 5.22
C ARG A 179 24.58 -1.00 6.28
N GLU A 180 25.08 0.04 6.94
CA GLU A 180 24.31 0.75 7.95
C GLU A 180 23.11 1.47 7.32
N ARG A 181 23.33 2.23 6.24
CA ARG A 181 22.22 2.82 5.46
C ARG A 181 21.22 1.79 4.95
N ALA A 182 21.68 0.62 4.53
CA ALA A 182 20.79 -0.47 4.09
C ALA A 182 19.99 -1.08 5.24
N ARG A 183 20.57 -1.22 6.44
CA ARG A 183 19.85 -1.68 7.65
C ARG A 183 18.82 -0.66 8.09
N GLU A 184 19.19 0.62 8.15
CA GLU A 184 18.26 1.71 8.40
C GLU A 184 17.11 1.69 7.40
N HIS A 185 17.38 1.46 6.11
CA HIS A 185 16.36 1.34 5.08
C HIS A 185 15.49 0.08 5.24
N GLN A 186 16.06 -1.04 5.69
CA GLN A 186 15.31 -2.28 5.90
C GLN A 186 14.38 -2.22 7.11
N LEU A 187 14.72 -1.42 8.12
CA LEU A 187 13.90 -1.21 9.31
C LEU A 187 12.78 -0.18 9.09
N ARG A 188 12.76 0.51 7.95
CA ARG A 188 11.72 1.50 7.62
C ARG A 188 10.39 0.80 7.29
N PRO A 189 9.27 1.23 7.88
CA PRO A 189 7.94 0.80 7.44
C PRO A 189 7.77 1.05 5.94
N TRP A 190 7.31 0.04 5.20
CA TRP A 190 7.10 0.19 3.75
C TRP A 190 5.98 1.20 3.44
N LEU A 191 4.99 1.27 4.32
CA LEU A 191 3.77 2.05 4.17
C LEU A 191 3.51 2.89 5.43
N GLY A 192 3.05 4.10 5.21
CA GLY A 192 2.59 5.05 6.23
C GLY A 192 1.33 5.73 5.72
N THR A 193 0.59 6.37 6.60
CA THR A 193 -0.67 7.03 6.24
C THR A 193 -0.50 8.53 6.23
N ALA A 194 -1.19 9.21 5.32
CA ALA A 194 -1.16 10.66 5.22
C ALA A 194 -2.00 11.39 6.29
N SER A 195 -2.92 10.69 6.97
CA SER A 195 -3.76 11.24 8.04
C SER A 195 -3.44 10.63 9.41
N GLU A 196 -3.60 11.41 10.49
CA GLU A 196 -3.43 10.91 11.88
C GLU A 196 -4.48 9.85 12.25
N GLU A 197 -5.72 10.03 11.79
CA GLU A 197 -6.81 9.07 12.02
C GLU A 197 -6.57 7.77 11.24
N GLY A 198 -6.13 7.87 9.98
CA GLY A 198 -5.63 6.74 9.21
C GLY A 198 -4.42 6.10 9.87
N HIS A 199 -3.55 6.87 10.52
CA HIS A 199 -2.36 6.34 11.20
C HIS A 199 -2.74 5.51 12.42
N ARG A 200 -3.77 5.93 13.16
CA ARG A 200 -4.32 5.17 14.29
C ARG A 200 -5.06 3.92 13.83
N LEU A 201 -5.98 4.04 12.86
CA LEU A 201 -6.70 2.89 12.30
C LEU A 201 -5.75 1.88 11.65
N PHE A 202 -4.72 2.35 10.94
CA PHE A 202 -3.68 1.50 10.38
C PHE A 202 -2.87 0.80 11.47
N ARG A 203 -2.53 1.49 12.56
CA ARG A 203 -1.80 0.91 13.69
C ARG A 203 -2.65 -0.11 14.45
N GLU A 204 -3.94 0.15 14.65
CA GLU A 204 -4.91 -0.77 15.24
C GLU A 204 -5.11 -2.00 14.32
N ALA A 205 -5.33 -1.80 13.02
CA ALA A 205 -5.49 -2.89 12.06
C ALA A 205 -4.19 -3.70 11.80
N MET A 206 -3.01 -3.09 12.00
CA MET A 206 -1.71 -3.78 11.95
C MET A 206 -1.40 -4.52 13.24
N ALA A 207 -1.82 -4.01 14.40
CA ALA A 207 -1.68 -4.69 15.69
C ALA A 207 -2.44 -6.04 15.67
N ASP A 208 -3.66 -6.05 15.14
CA ASP A 208 -4.46 -7.27 14.97
C ASP A 208 -3.90 -8.25 13.93
N ARG A 209 -3.01 -7.80 13.03
CA ARG A 209 -2.47 -8.63 11.92
C ARG A 209 -1.12 -9.25 12.19
N PHE A 210 -0.36 -8.71 13.16
CA PHE A 210 0.97 -9.21 13.52
C PHE A 210 0.98 -10.00 14.83
N ASP A 211 -0.05 -9.87 15.67
CA ASP A 211 -0.27 -10.77 16.80
C ASP A 211 -1.20 -11.89 16.33
N GLY A 212 -0.68 -13.10 16.17
CA GLY A 212 -1.41 -14.27 15.67
C GLY A 212 -2.45 -14.83 16.66
N ALA A 213 -3.27 -13.97 17.26
CA ALA A 213 -4.36 -14.35 18.13
C ALA A 213 -5.67 -14.29 17.34
N GLU A 214 -6.36 -15.43 17.24
CA GLU A 214 -7.74 -15.58 16.76
C GLU A 214 -8.76 -14.92 17.74
N ASP A 215 -8.50 -13.70 18.22
CA ASP A 215 -9.45 -12.97 19.05
C ASP A 215 -10.29 -12.04 18.16
N GLU A 216 -11.61 -12.15 18.26
CA GLU A 216 -12.54 -11.13 17.77
C GLU A 216 -12.10 -9.73 18.25
N PRO A 217 -12.31 -8.67 17.45
CA PRO A 217 -11.88 -7.31 17.80
C PRO A 217 -12.40 -6.94 19.19
N LYS A 218 -11.49 -6.88 20.17
CA LYS A 218 -11.83 -6.59 21.57
C LYS A 218 -12.36 -5.16 21.63
N ALA A 219 -13.63 -5.02 22.02
CA ALA A 219 -14.22 -3.71 22.29
C ALA A 219 -13.33 -2.91 23.26
N PRO A 220 -13.13 -1.59 23.05
CA PRO A 220 -12.27 -0.80 23.92
C PRO A 220 -12.73 -0.85 25.38
N ARG A 221 -11.79 -0.91 26.30
CA ARG A 221 -12.05 -0.63 27.73
C ARG A 221 -12.67 0.77 27.85
N GLU A 222 -13.56 0.98 28.82
CA GLU A 222 -14.43 2.16 28.97
C GLU A 222 -13.77 3.53 28.71
N ALA A 223 -12.47 3.69 29.03
CA ALA A 223 -11.69 4.91 28.80
C ALA A 223 -11.44 5.26 27.31
N GLY A 224 -11.70 4.34 26.35
CA GLY A 224 -11.51 4.56 24.91
C GLY A 224 -12.79 4.57 24.08
N ALA A 225 -13.95 4.31 24.70
CA ALA A 225 -15.22 4.18 23.98
C ALA A 225 -15.64 5.48 23.29
N GLY A 226 -15.42 6.65 23.91
CA GLY A 226 -15.76 7.95 23.34
C GLY A 226 -14.98 8.27 22.05
N GLN A 227 -13.70 7.92 22.00
CA GLN A 227 -12.85 8.17 20.83
C GLN A 227 -13.14 7.19 19.70
N TRP A 228 -13.52 5.95 20.03
CA TRP A 228 -13.97 4.97 19.04
C TRP A 228 -15.32 5.35 18.43
N ILE A 229 -16.27 5.81 19.25
CA ILE A 229 -17.55 6.37 18.78
C ILE A 229 -17.29 7.54 17.82
N ALA A 230 -16.36 8.44 18.17
CA ALA A 230 -16.02 9.58 17.32
C ALA A 230 -15.51 9.14 15.94
N MET A 231 -14.61 8.14 15.87
CA MET A 231 -14.14 7.58 14.59
C MET A 231 -15.27 6.96 13.79
N ALA A 232 -16.07 6.10 14.41
CA ALA A 232 -17.17 5.42 13.72
C ALA A 232 -18.17 6.43 13.14
N VAL A 233 -18.49 7.50 13.90
CA VAL A 233 -19.35 8.59 13.43
C VAL A 233 -18.68 9.36 12.28
N GLY A 234 -17.37 9.62 12.35
CA GLY A 234 -16.59 10.22 11.26
C GLY A 234 -16.67 9.40 9.98
N THR A 235 -16.33 8.11 10.04
CA THR A 235 -16.40 7.19 8.90
C THR A 235 -17.81 7.07 8.32
N ALA A 236 -18.83 7.03 9.17
CA ALA A 236 -20.22 6.98 8.73
C ALA A 236 -20.63 8.28 8.00
N MET A 237 -20.18 9.44 8.48
CA MET A 237 -20.42 10.73 7.83
C MET A 237 -19.69 10.83 6.48
N HIS A 238 -18.44 10.39 6.39
CA HIS A 238 -17.68 10.33 5.13
C HIS A 238 -18.40 9.45 4.11
N GLY A 239 -18.76 8.22 4.48
CA GLY A 239 -19.48 7.31 3.59
C GLY A 239 -20.86 7.81 3.15
N LEU A 240 -21.52 8.62 3.97
CA LEU A 240 -22.77 9.30 3.61
C LEU A 240 -22.55 10.35 2.53
N LEU A 241 -21.54 11.22 2.68
CA LEU A 241 -21.21 12.28 1.71
C LEU A 241 -20.60 11.72 0.42
N GLU A 242 -19.81 10.65 0.52
CA GLU A 242 -19.27 9.90 -0.62
C GLU A 242 -20.39 9.45 -1.57
N ARG A 243 -21.45 8.85 -1.00
CA ARG A 243 -22.54 8.20 -1.77
C ARG A 243 -23.71 9.11 -2.10
N PHE A 244 -23.71 10.34 -1.60
CA PHE A 244 -24.78 11.29 -1.84
C PHE A 244 -24.93 11.59 -3.34
N ASP A 245 -26.12 11.38 -3.89
CA ASP A 245 -26.40 11.70 -5.29
C ASP A 245 -26.86 13.15 -5.46
N HIS A 246 -25.97 14.00 -5.99
CA HIS A 246 -26.30 15.40 -6.30
C HIS A 246 -27.37 15.56 -7.39
N SER A 247 -27.58 14.55 -8.23
CA SER A 247 -28.59 14.58 -9.30
C SER A 247 -30.00 14.20 -8.81
N ALA A 248 -30.15 13.84 -7.54
CA ALA A 248 -31.43 13.48 -6.97
C ALA A 248 -32.41 14.66 -6.98
N GLY A 249 -33.65 14.42 -7.43
CA GLY A 249 -34.67 15.47 -7.54
C GLY A 249 -35.14 16.06 -6.19
N ASP A 250 -34.96 15.32 -5.09
CA ASP A 250 -35.14 15.81 -3.72
C ASP A 250 -33.87 15.55 -2.89
N PRO A 251 -32.98 16.55 -2.77
CA PRO A 251 -31.73 16.43 -2.01
C PRO A 251 -31.94 16.13 -0.52
N THR A 252 -33.07 16.56 0.06
CA THR A 252 -33.38 16.27 1.46
C THR A 252 -33.74 14.81 1.63
N HIS A 253 -34.56 14.26 0.74
CA HIS A 253 -34.91 12.84 0.77
C HIS A 253 -33.67 11.98 0.61
N GLU A 254 -32.82 12.30 -0.36
CA GLU A 254 -31.54 11.62 -0.59
C GLU A 254 -30.64 11.65 0.66
N LEU A 255 -30.49 12.81 1.31
CA LEU A 255 -29.70 12.92 2.55
C LEU A 255 -30.23 11.99 3.65
N ASN A 256 -31.55 11.90 3.81
CA ASN A 256 -32.16 11.03 4.80
C ASN A 256 -31.94 9.55 4.44
N THR A 257 -32.05 9.17 3.17
CA THR A 257 -31.75 7.81 2.70
C THR A 257 -30.30 7.42 3.02
N ARG A 258 -29.34 8.31 2.76
CA ARG A 258 -27.92 8.06 3.09
C ARG A 258 -27.66 8.02 4.60
N LEU A 259 -28.39 8.82 5.39
CA LEU A 259 -28.36 8.74 6.84
C LEU A 259 -28.85 7.38 7.35
N ASP A 260 -29.94 6.85 6.81
CA ASP A 260 -30.45 5.53 7.19
C ASP A 260 -29.44 4.42 6.89
N GLU A 261 -28.81 4.45 5.71
CA GLU A 261 -27.71 3.52 5.35
C GLU A 261 -26.53 3.62 6.32
N ALA A 262 -26.12 4.85 6.67
CA ALA A 262 -25.02 5.10 7.60
C ALA A 262 -25.34 4.61 9.03
N LEU A 263 -26.59 4.75 9.47
CA LEU A 263 -27.05 4.22 10.77
C LEU A 263 -27.06 2.69 10.79
N VAL A 264 -27.48 2.03 9.69
CA VAL A 264 -27.39 0.58 9.55
C VAL A 264 -25.94 0.11 9.61
N TRP A 265 -25.03 0.81 8.93
CA TRP A 265 -23.60 0.51 8.98
C TRP A 265 -23.04 0.64 10.41
N LEU A 266 -23.36 1.74 11.12
CA LEU A 266 -22.96 1.93 12.52
C LEU A 266 -23.47 0.79 13.41
N HIS A 267 -24.68 0.30 13.17
CA HIS A 267 -25.25 -0.81 13.93
C HIS A 267 -24.48 -2.12 13.75
N GLY A 268 -23.92 -2.35 12.55
CA GLY A 268 -23.06 -3.50 12.27
C GLY A 268 -21.62 -3.32 12.76
N ALA A 269 -21.10 -2.09 12.74
CA ALA A 269 -19.72 -1.78 13.11
C ALA A 269 -19.48 -1.76 14.64
N LEU A 270 -20.52 -1.50 15.43
CA LEU A 270 -20.41 -1.33 16.89
C LEU A 270 -21.11 -2.48 17.64
N PRO A 271 -20.43 -3.17 18.58
CA PRO A 271 -20.90 -4.42 19.17
C PRO A 271 -21.93 -4.21 20.31
N ARG A 272 -21.90 -3.07 21.01
CA ARG A 272 -22.76 -2.79 22.17
C ARG A 272 -23.92 -1.86 21.85
N GLU A 273 -25.09 -2.14 22.40
CA GLU A 273 -26.33 -1.37 22.14
C GLU A 273 -26.27 0.08 22.64
N ASP A 274 -25.73 0.32 23.83
CA ASP A 274 -25.55 1.66 24.41
C ASP A 274 -24.59 2.54 23.57
N VAL A 275 -23.51 1.93 23.07
CA VAL A 275 -22.54 2.56 22.18
C VAL A 275 -23.17 2.88 20.82
N ARG A 276 -23.94 1.95 20.24
CA ARG A 276 -24.70 2.15 19.00
C ARG A 276 -25.68 3.31 19.11
N ALA A 277 -26.47 3.34 20.18
CA ALA A 277 -27.44 4.40 20.42
C ALA A 277 -26.77 5.77 20.55
N THR A 278 -25.62 5.83 21.22
CA THR A 278 -24.85 7.07 21.39
C THR A 278 -24.26 7.55 20.06
N ALA A 279 -23.63 6.65 19.29
CA ALA A 279 -23.08 6.95 17.98
C ALA A 279 -24.16 7.42 16.99
N GLY A 280 -25.29 6.71 16.93
CA GLY A 280 -26.42 7.06 16.06
C GLY A 280 -27.00 8.44 16.37
N LYS A 281 -27.25 8.75 17.66
CA LYS A 281 -27.71 10.08 18.07
C LYS A 281 -26.72 11.18 17.69
N ARG A 282 -25.42 10.92 17.83
CA ARG A 282 -24.37 11.87 17.46
C ARG A 282 -24.32 12.12 15.96
N LEU A 283 -24.38 11.07 15.14
CA LEU A 283 -24.44 11.19 13.67
C LEU A 283 -25.69 11.97 13.24
N GLN A 284 -26.87 11.63 13.76
CA GLN A 284 -28.11 12.36 13.48
C GLN A 284 -28.01 13.85 13.83
N THR A 285 -27.35 14.17 14.94
CA THR A 285 -27.13 15.57 15.35
C THR A 285 -26.23 16.31 14.36
N ILE A 286 -25.16 15.67 13.90
CA ILE A 286 -24.23 16.25 12.91
C ILE A 286 -24.95 16.46 11.58
N VAL A 287 -25.66 15.44 11.07
CA VAL A 287 -26.41 15.54 9.80
C VAL A 287 -27.49 16.61 9.86
N LYS A 288 -28.20 16.71 10.98
CA LYS A 288 -29.17 17.79 11.21
C LYS A 288 -28.51 19.17 11.12
N ARG A 289 -27.40 19.39 11.84
CA ARG A 289 -26.66 20.66 11.81
C ARG A 289 -26.11 20.97 10.43
N PHE A 290 -25.56 19.97 9.74
CA PHE A 290 -25.06 20.11 8.38
C PHE A 290 -26.18 20.61 7.47
N ARG A 291 -27.34 19.93 7.47
CA ARG A 291 -28.53 20.28 6.67
C ARG A 291 -29.09 21.67 6.98
N GLU A 292 -29.15 22.04 8.25
CA GLU A 292 -29.69 23.34 8.69
C GLU A 292 -28.67 24.48 8.54
N GLY A 293 -27.39 24.15 8.34
CA GLY A 293 -26.28 25.10 8.28
C GLY A 293 -25.95 25.60 6.87
N PRO A 294 -25.08 26.62 6.76
CA PRO A 294 -24.70 27.22 5.47
C PRO A 294 -23.90 26.27 4.57
N LEU A 295 -23.25 25.24 5.15
CA LEU A 295 -22.53 24.22 4.37
C LEU A 295 -23.44 23.39 3.48
N TRP A 296 -24.71 23.22 3.84
CA TRP A 296 -25.62 22.41 3.04
C TRP A 296 -25.81 22.99 1.65
N GLN A 297 -26.14 24.29 1.58
CA GLN A 297 -26.32 24.95 0.30
C GLN A 297 -25.02 24.94 -0.51
N ARG A 298 -23.89 25.27 0.14
CA ARG A 298 -22.58 25.21 -0.52
C ARG A 298 -22.27 23.81 -1.07
N PHE A 299 -22.61 22.75 -0.34
CA PHE A 299 -22.41 21.37 -0.79
C PHE A 299 -23.27 21.01 -2.00
N LEU A 300 -24.52 21.48 -2.05
CA LEU A 300 -25.42 21.28 -3.19
C LEU A 300 -24.95 22.07 -4.42
N ASP A 301 -24.46 23.29 -4.22
CA ASP A 301 -23.96 24.16 -5.29
C ASP A 301 -22.70 23.61 -5.97
N LEU A 302 -22.03 22.61 -5.39
CA LEU A 302 -20.93 21.89 -6.03
C LEU A 302 -21.39 20.95 -7.15
N ASP A 303 -22.70 20.76 -7.37
CA ASP A 303 -23.19 19.91 -8.45
C ASP A 303 -22.56 20.29 -9.80
N GLY A 304 -22.16 19.28 -10.56
CA GLY A 304 -21.41 19.45 -11.82
C GLY A 304 -19.96 19.92 -11.69
N SER A 305 -19.49 20.33 -10.50
CA SER A 305 -18.13 20.83 -10.27
C SER A 305 -17.25 19.88 -9.43
N ILE A 306 -17.84 18.81 -8.89
CA ILE A 306 -17.11 17.75 -8.18
C ILE A 306 -16.28 16.93 -9.19
N LEU A 307 -14.96 16.89 -8.98
CA LEU A 307 -14.03 16.13 -9.80
C LEU A 307 -13.84 14.70 -9.26
N ALA A 308 -13.78 14.55 -7.93
CA ALA A 308 -13.67 13.26 -7.27
C ALA A 308 -14.16 13.31 -5.82
N ARG A 309 -14.58 12.16 -5.29
CA ARG A 309 -14.80 11.91 -3.86
C ARG A 309 -14.05 10.66 -3.46
N GLU A 310 -13.57 10.60 -2.22
CA GLU A 310 -12.78 9.47 -1.69
C GLU A 310 -11.63 9.07 -2.64
N LEU A 311 -10.92 10.06 -3.18
CA LEU A 311 -9.87 9.85 -4.17
C LEU A 311 -8.67 9.18 -3.49
N ALA A 312 -8.51 7.89 -3.73
CA ALA A 312 -7.39 7.11 -3.23
C ALA A 312 -6.04 7.68 -3.71
N LEU A 313 -5.13 7.83 -2.77
CA LEU A 313 -3.82 8.45 -2.95
C LEU A 313 -2.71 7.49 -2.54
N VAL A 314 -1.66 7.43 -3.38
CA VAL A 314 -0.34 6.93 -3.01
C VAL A 314 0.69 7.97 -3.42
N THR A 315 1.51 8.42 -2.47
CA THR A 315 2.57 9.42 -2.72
C THR A 315 3.85 9.06 -2.01
N THR A 316 4.96 9.66 -2.43
CA THR A 316 6.24 9.56 -1.72
C THR A 316 6.32 10.62 -0.62
N PRO A 317 6.81 10.27 0.58
CA PRO A 317 7.11 11.28 1.59
C PRO A 317 8.17 12.26 1.07
N GLU A 318 8.12 13.50 1.55
CA GLU A 318 9.19 14.46 1.25
C GLU A 318 10.52 13.95 1.83
N THR A 319 11.59 14.24 1.08
CA THR A 319 12.98 13.75 1.26
C THR A 319 13.36 13.34 2.68
N GLY A 320 13.83 12.10 2.84
CA GLY A 320 14.42 11.60 4.09
C GLY A 320 13.41 11.00 5.09
N GLY A 321 12.11 11.00 4.79
CA GLY A 321 11.09 10.36 5.62
C GLY A 321 11.32 8.85 5.83
N ALA A 322 10.89 8.35 7.00
CA ALA A 322 11.11 6.98 7.48
C ALA A 322 10.25 5.91 6.78
N VAL A 323 9.58 6.22 5.65
CA VAL A 323 8.56 5.36 5.03
C VAL A 323 8.77 5.26 3.52
N GLY A 324 8.56 4.08 2.93
CA GLY A 324 8.72 3.85 1.48
C GLY A 324 7.64 4.51 0.60
N ALA A 325 6.40 4.57 1.06
CA ALA A 325 5.28 5.28 0.43
C ALA A 325 4.23 5.68 1.48
N MET A 326 3.50 6.78 1.22
CA MET A 326 2.36 7.23 2.00
C MET A 326 1.06 6.96 1.25
N THR A 327 0.05 6.47 1.97
CA THR A 327 -1.30 6.23 1.41
C THR A 327 -2.34 7.09 2.12
N GLY A 328 -3.37 7.50 1.40
CA GLY A 328 -4.51 8.23 1.96
C GLY A 328 -5.70 8.19 1.02
N ALA A 329 -6.78 8.88 1.42
CA ALA A 329 -7.91 9.17 0.57
C ALA A 329 -8.25 10.65 0.75
N ILE A 330 -8.47 11.36 -0.36
CA ILE A 330 -8.93 12.75 -0.35
C ILE A 330 -10.46 12.72 -0.38
N ASP A 331 -11.11 13.21 0.67
CA ASP A 331 -12.57 13.12 0.81
C ASP A 331 -13.30 13.80 -0.37
N LEU A 332 -12.85 15.00 -0.77
CA LEU A 332 -13.45 15.76 -1.86
C LEU A 332 -12.40 16.52 -2.68
N VAL A 333 -12.50 16.39 -4.00
CA VAL A 333 -11.81 17.26 -4.97
C VAL A 333 -12.86 17.89 -5.86
N TYR A 334 -12.88 19.21 -5.94
CA TYR A 334 -13.83 19.95 -6.77
C TYR A 334 -13.16 21.13 -7.45
N GLN A 335 -13.76 21.61 -8.53
CA GLN A 335 -13.40 22.88 -9.15
C GLN A 335 -14.30 23.96 -8.56
N ASP A 336 -13.72 24.99 -7.96
CA ASP A 336 -14.49 26.11 -7.41
C ASP A 336 -15.28 26.79 -8.55
N PRO A 337 -16.62 26.84 -8.49
CA PRO A 337 -17.44 27.36 -9.59
C PRO A 337 -17.22 28.85 -9.90
N ASP A 338 -16.81 29.63 -8.89
CA ASP A 338 -16.64 31.08 -9.01
C ASP A 338 -15.27 31.45 -9.56
N THR A 339 -14.23 30.71 -9.15
CA THR A 339 -12.82 31.02 -9.47
C THR A 339 -12.20 30.08 -10.50
N GLY A 340 -12.77 28.89 -10.69
CA GLY A 340 -12.22 27.83 -11.54
C GLY A 340 -11.00 27.09 -10.93
N GLU A 341 -10.60 27.43 -9.71
CA GLU A 341 -9.47 26.81 -9.02
C GLU A 341 -9.80 25.39 -8.56
N ILE A 342 -8.83 24.47 -8.62
CA ILE A 342 -9.01 23.13 -8.03
C ILE A 342 -8.87 23.24 -6.52
N VAL A 343 -9.84 22.66 -5.80
CA VAL A 343 -9.90 22.62 -4.35
C VAL A 343 -9.82 21.18 -3.86
N VAL A 344 -8.95 20.94 -2.89
CA VAL A 344 -8.87 19.73 -2.08
C VAL A 344 -9.53 20.03 -0.74
N ALA A 345 -10.59 19.29 -0.43
CA ALA A 345 -11.34 19.42 0.82
C ALA A 345 -11.37 18.11 1.61
N ASP A 346 -11.31 18.23 2.93
CA ASP A 346 -11.43 17.13 3.90
C ASP A 346 -12.55 17.46 4.90
N TYR A 347 -13.42 16.48 5.15
CA TYR A 347 -14.57 16.64 6.05
C TYR A 347 -14.19 16.27 7.47
N LYS A 348 -14.47 17.17 8.42
CA LYS A 348 -14.22 16.96 9.84
C LYS A 348 -15.51 17.03 10.65
N THR A 349 -15.73 16.04 11.52
CA THR A 349 -16.94 15.96 12.36
C THR A 349 -16.81 16.66 13.71
N ASP A 350 -15.71 17.39 13.91
CA ASP A 350 -15.46 18.22 15.08
C ASP A 350 -16.58 19.24 15.33
N GLN A 351 -16.92 19.41 16.60
CA GLN A 351 -17.83 20.44 17.08
C GLN A 351 -16.99 21.48 17.79
N LEU A 352 -16.84 22.64 17.14
CA LEU A 352 -15.97 23.73 17.53
C LEU A 352 -16.85 24.91 17.92
N ALA A 353 -16.49 25.57 19.03
CA ALA A 353 -17.31 26.60 19.64
C ALA A 353 -17.04 28.01 19.08
N ASP A 354 -15.79 28.29 18.70
CA ASP A 354 -15.34 29.61 18.27
C ASP A 354 -14.24 29.56 17.21
N ASP A 355 -13.91 30.73 16.66
CA ASP A 355 -12.89 30.88 15.62
C ASP A 355 -11.49 30.48 16.09
N ALA A 356 -11.18 30.60 17.39
CA ALA A 356 -9.87 30.22 17.92
C ALA A 356 -9.72 28.68 17.89
N GLU A 357 -10.75 27.95 18.32
CA GLU A 357 -10.78 26.48 18.21
C GLU A 357 -10.69 26.00 16.75
N ILE A 358 -11.31 26.71 15.81
CA ILE A 358 -11.20 26.42 14.37
C ILE A 358 -9.76 26.55 13.89
N GLN A 359 -9.07 27.64 14.23
CA GLN A 359 -7.68 27.86 13.83
C GLN A 359 -6.74 26.80 14.44
N ASP A 360 -6.91 26.50 15.72
CA ASP A 360 -6.10 25.49 16.42
C ASP A 360 -6.30 24.10 15.80
N ARG A 361 -7.56 23.73 15.52
CA ARG A 361 -7.87 22.44 14.90
C ARG A 361 -7.41 22.38 13.44
N ALA A 362 -7.53 23.48 12.70
CA ALA A 362 -7.06 23.59 11.32
C ALA A 362 -5.53 23.43 11.22
N ALA A 363 -4.77 23.96 12.18
CA ALA A 363 -3.32 23.79 12.24
C ALA A 363 -2.91 22.32 12.40
N VAL A 364 -3.70 21.51 13.12
CA VAL A 364 -3.46 20.06 13.29
C VAL A 364 -3.65 19.32 11.95
N TYR A 365 -4.66 19.67 11.17
CA TYR A 365 -4.95 19.00 9.90
C TYR A 365 -4.19 19.55 8.69
N ARG A 366 -3.58 20.74 8.80
CA ARG A 366 -2.85 21.39 7.70
C ARG A 366 -1.81 20.49 7.02
N PRO A 367 -0.93 19.76 7.75
CA PRO A 367 0.07 18.91 7.11
C PRO A 367 -0.52 17.80 6.23
N GLN A 368 -1.69 17.26 6.60
CA GLN A 368 -2.39 16.25 5.79
C GLN A 368 -2.84 16.83 4.45
N LEU A 369 -3.48 18.00 4.46
CA LEU A 369 -3.95 18.65 3.22
C LEU A 369 -2.79 19.16 2.36
N GLU A 370 -1.64 19.49 2.94
CA GLU A 370 -0.41 19.77 2.20
C GLU A 370 0.07 18.56 1.40
N ILE A 371 0.07 17.38 2.02
CA ILE A 371 0.42 16.12 1.33
C ILE A 371 -0.57 15.87 0.18
N TYR A 372 -1.87 16.07 0.42
CA TYR A 372 -2.91 15.85 -0.60
C TYR A 372 -2.77 16.82 -1.78
N ALA A 373 -2.65 18.12 -1.50
CA ALA A 373 -2.51 19.14 -2.54
C ALA A 373 -1.23 18.93 -3.36
N ARG A 374 -0.10 18.63 -2.70
CA ARG A 374 1.16 18.31 -3.38
C ARG A 374 1.02 17.09 -4.27
N ALA A 375 0.48 15.99 -3.73
CA ALA A 375 0.36 14.77 -4.50
C ALA A 375 -0.59 14.92 -5.69
N LEU A 376 -1.69 15.68 -5.55
CA LEU A 376 -2.58 15.96 -6.67
C LEU A 376 -1.91 16.86 -7.71
N LYS A 377 -1.16 17.88 -7.27
CA LYS A 377 -0.36 18.73 -8.17
C LYS A 377 0.62 17.92 -9.00
N GLU A 378 1.38 17.03 -8.36
CA GLU A 378 2.36 16.17 -9.01
C GLU A 378 1.69 15.16 -9.97
N ALA A 379 0.62 14.49 -9.52
CA ALA A 379 -0.06 13.46 -10.31
C ALA A 379 -0.77 14.02 -11.55
N MET A 380 -1.34 15.22 -11.45
CA MET A 380 -2.06 15.89 -12.53
C MET A 380 -1.21 16.91 -13.30
N ASN A 381 0.06 17.09 -12.92
CA ASN A 381 0.98 18.08 -13.50
C ASN A 381 0.38 19.50 -13.55
N LEU A 382 -0.19 19.95 -12.42
CA LEU A 382 -0.81 21.26 -12.30
C LEU A 382 0.25 22.35 -12.09
N ASP A 383 0.06 23.51 -12.71
CA ASP A 383 0.96 24.67 -12.56
C ASP A 383 0.95 25.20 -11.12
N VAL A 384 -0.24 25.33 -10.54
CA VAL A 384 -0.49 25.84 -9.19
C VAL A 384 -0.98 24.69 -8.29
N ALA A 385 -0.57 24.72 -7.01
CA ALA A 385 -1.08 23.75 -6.05
C ALA A 385 -2.59 23.99 -5.80
N PRO A 386 -3.41 22.93 -5.69
CA PRO A 386 -4.82 23.07 -5.33
C PRO A 386 -5.02 23.87 -4.04
N ARG A 387 -6.08 24.68 -4.00
CA ARG A 387 -6.53 25.33 -2.76
C ARG A 387 -6.96 24.28 -1.76
N ARG A 388 -6.75 24.53 -0.47
CA ARG A 388 -7.00 23.55 0.60
C ARG A 388 -8.10 24.07 1.51
N GLU A 389 -9.09 23.23 1.78
CA GLU A 389 -10.20 23.58 2.65
C GLU A 389 -10.50 22.47 3.67
N LEU A 390 -10.83 22.87 4.89
CA LEU A 390 -11.40 21.98 5.90
C LEU A 390 -12.88 22.28 6.05
N TRP A 391 -13.69 21.25 5.89
CA TRP A 391 -15.15 21.35 6.01
C TRP A 391 -15.55 20.75 7.35
N PHE A 392 -15.72 21.59 8.36
CA PHE A 392 -16.15 21.19 9.70
C PHE A 392 -17.67 20.95 9.71
N VAL A 393 -18.11 19.81 9.18
CA VAL A 393 -19.52 19.45 9.05
C VAL A 393 -20.27 19.37 10.39
N GLY A 394 -19.56 19.09 11.49
CA GLY A 394 -20.13 19.12 12.85
C GLY A 394 -20.44 20.53 13.37
N SER A 395 -19.77 21.54 12.79
CA SER A 395 -19.84 22.96 13.19
C SER A 395 -20.46 23.86 12.12
N GLY A 396 -20.63 23.37 10.89
CA GLY A 396 -21.22 24.14 9.79
C GLY A 396 -20.31 25.21 9.21
N VAL A 397 -18.99 25.03 9.27
CA VAL A 397 -17.99 26.03 8.82
C VAL A 397 -17.00 25.44 7.81
N VAL A 398 -16.63 26.21 6.78
CA VAL A 398 -15.45 25.95 5.94
C VAL A 398 -14.30 26.85 6.39
N HIS A 399 -13.12 26.28 6.53
CA HIS A 399 -11.89 27.00 6.80
C HIS A 399 -10.88 26.77 5.66
N ALA A 400 -10.46 27.84 4.98
CA ALA A 400 -9.42 27.80 3.96
C ALA A 400 -8.01 27.90 4.59
N LEU A 401 -7.06 27.10 4.10
CA LEU A 401 -5.71 26.90 4.69
C LEU A 401 -4.56 27.58 3.97
#